data_AF-A0A915AL32-F1
#
_entry.id   AF-A0A915AL32-F1
#
_cell.length_a   1.000
_cell.length_b   1.000
_cell.length_c   1.000
_cell.angle_alpha   90.00
_cell.angle_beta   90.00
_cell.angle_gamma   90.00
#
_symmetry.space_group_name_H-M   'P 1'
#
loop_
_entity.id
_entity.type
_entity.pdbx_description
1 polymer ?
#
loop_
_entity_poly.entity_id
_entity_poly.type
_entity_poly.pdbx_seq_one_letter_code
_entity_poly.pdbx_strand_id
1 'polypeptide(L)'
;MKRRSMEFMSSTMTYSSAVNNATSAYSNVLFSVEKLPPSGYVFLQNIEPFYLSALIICSFAVAATVVLALIHFCHIHLLVPDENVQSDLYYLALVFPIIGCCSLLAMYLPRSSKLMYAVCSTYIMLSLLKVVTLMRDILGSRAALSRYLLDCGEMIRLDSIPFCCMKLPKISTTEENIRRVEWLVVQSPIIRILLEVIMVIAFLEQFRITVAIDIVEVLSMLAATYGCHTLMDLGKEKLDSYRFSLIFHIVNTAHIILTCRIFLRFISSLGLFTNGPLLRSLS
;
A
#
# COMPACT_ATOMS: atom_id res chain seq x y z
N MET A 1 -5.87 58.95 36.17
CA MET A 1 -5.16 58.24 35.08
C MET A 1 -4.45 56.96 35.52
N LYS A 2 -4.00 56.82 36.78
CA LYS A 2 -3.23 55.65 37.28
C LYS A 2 -4.04 54.38 37.61
N ARG A 3 -5.35 54.47 37.93
CA ARG A 3 -6.21 53.30 38.19
C ARG A 3 -6.59 52.49 36.94
N ARG A 4 -6.83 53.17 35.81
CA ARG A 4 -7.27 52.55 34.55
C ARG A 4 -6.16 51.71 33.87
N SER A 5 -4.89 51.98 34.19
CA SER A 5 -3.74 51.19 33.69
C SER A 5 -3.53 49.88 34.47
N MET A 6 -4.03 49.78 35.71
CA MET A 6 -3.85 48.61 36.57
C MET A 6 -4.91 47.53 36.26
N GLU A 7 -6.14 47.95 35.92
CA GLU A 7 -7.22 47.04 35.45
C GLU A 7 -6.92 46.43 34.07
N PHE A 8 -6.25 47.19 33.19
CA PHE A 8 -5.85 46.69 31.87
C PHE A 8 -4.71 45.65 31.98
N MET A 9 -3.72 45.88 32.85
CA MET A 9 -2.64 44.90 33.13
C MET A 9 -3.16 43.64 33.82
N SER A 10 -4.10 43.76 34.76
CA SER A 10 -4.72 42.60 35.41
C SER A 10 -5.50 41.77 34.39
N SER A 11 -6.29 42.41 33.51
CA SER A 11 -7.07 41.72 32.47
C SER A 11 -6.19 41.01 31.44
N THR A 12 -5.01 41.56 31.13
CA THR A 12 -4.05 40.96 30.18
C THR A 12 -3.34 39.74 30.78
N MET A 13 -3.04 39.76 32.08
CA MET A 13 -2.50 38.60 32.81
C MET A 13 -3.52 37.45 32.94
N THR A 14 -4.81 37.75 33.19
CA THR A 14 -5.85 36.72 33.22
C THR A 14 -6.08 36.10 31.83
N TYR A 15 -6.01 36.90 30.77
CA TYR A 15 -6.13 36.43 29.39
C TYR A 15 -4.96 35.51 29.00
N SER A 16 -3.72 35.88 29.33
CA SER A 16 -2.54 35.04 29.05
C SER A 16 -2.56 33.73 29.83
N SER A 17 -3.05 33.75 31.09
CA SER A 17 -3.20 32.54 31.92
C SER A 17 -4.32 31.63 31.41
N ALA A 18 -5.43 32.20 30.94
CA ALA A 18 -6.55 31.46 30.34
C ALA A 18 -6.18 30.86 28.97
N VAL A 19 -5.40 31.58 28.16
CA VAL A 19 -4.87 31.06 26.88
C VAL A 19 -3.87 29.93 27.13
N ASN A 20 -2.97 30.05 28.11
CA ASN A 20 -2.01 29.00 28.46
C ASN A 20 -2.70 27.73 28.99
N ASN A 21 -3.73 27.89 29.83
CA ASN A 21 -4.54 26.78 30.33
C ASN A 21 -5.44 26.17 29.24
N ALA A 22 -5.97 26.98 28.32
CA ALA A 22 -6.71 26.49 27.16
C ALA A 22 -5.79 25.72 26.20
N THR A 23 -4.59 26.23 25.87
CA THR A 23 -3.62 25.49 25.05
C THR A 23 -3.14 24.20 25.72
N SER A 24 -2.98 24.19 27.05
CA SER A 24 -2.66 22.96 27.79
C SER A 24 -3.83 21.97 27.82
N ALA A 25 -5.07 22.45 27.89
CA ALA A 25 -6.26 21.60 27.84
C ALA A 25 -6.53 21.06 26.43
N TYR A 26 -6.34 21.87 25.38
CA TYR A 26 -6.45 21.43 23.98
C TYR A 26 -5.30 20.49 23.58
N SER A 27 -4.09 20.67 24.10
CA SER A 27 -2.99 19.70 23.89
C SER A 27 -3.27 18.34 24.53
N ASN A 28 -4.03 18.31 25.64
CA ASN A 28 -4.44 17.07 26.32
C ASN A 28 -5.68 16.42 25.69
N VAL A 29 -6.52 17.18 24.98
CA VAL A 29 -7.73 16.68 24.32
C VAL A 29 -7.47 16.25 22.87
N LEU A 30 -6.58 16.94 22.14
CA LEU A 30 -6.25 16.61 20.73
C LEU A 30 -5.35 15.37 20.61
N PHE A 31 -4.65 14.99 21.68
CA PHE A 31 -3.91 13.74 21.80
C PHE A 31 -4.23 13.09 23.15
N SER A 32 -5.41 12.49 23.30
CA SER A 32 -5.68 11.63 24.46
C SER A 32 -4.76 10.40 24.37
N VAL A 33 -3.55 10.52 24.94
CA VAL A 33 -2.48 9.50 24.92
C VAL A 33 -2.96 8.13 25.39
N GLU A 34 -4.03 8.09 26.20
CA GLU A 34 -4.69 6.89 26.70
C GLU A 34 -5.32 5.99 25.62
N LYS A 35 -5.74 6.55 24.47
CA LYS A 35 -6.32 5.77 23.36
C LYS A 35 -5.31 5.44 22.26
N LEU A 36 -4.07 5.94 22.37
CA LEU A 36 -3.04 5.65 21.38
C LEU A 36 -2.28 4.39 21.79
N PRO A 37 -1.88 3.54 20.81
CA PRO A 37 -0.99 2.42 21.09
C PRO A 37 0.29 2.93 21.78
N PRO A 38 0.88 2.12 22.69
CA PRO A 38 2.01 2.54 23.51
C PRO A 38 3.20 3.00 22.66
N SER A 39 4.01 3.89 23.22
CA SER A 39 5.30 4.25 22.61
C SER A 39 6.17 3.00 22.44
N GLY A 40 6.95 2.92 21.35
CA GLY A 40 7.79 1.75 21.05
C GLY A 40 8.72 1.36 22.20
N TYR A 41 9.21 2.36 22.96
CA TYR A 41 10.02 2.12 24.16
C TYR A 41 9.25 1.35 25.26
N VAL A 42 8.02 1.78 25.55
CA VAL A 42 7.15 1.15 26.56
C VAL A 42 6.68 -0.23 26.10
N PHE A 43 6.45 -0.38 24.79
CA PHE A 43 6.11 -1.66 24.18
C PHE A 43 7.25 -2.67 24.30
N LEU A 44 8.49 -2.28 23.96
CA LEU A 44 9.66 -3.16 24.03
C LEU A 44 10.01 -3.60 25.46
N GLN A 45 9.73 -2.76 26.46
CA GLN A 45 9.97 -3.10 27.86
C GLN A 45 8.99 -4.15 28.42
N ASN A 46 7.77 -4.22 27.87
CA ASN A 46 6.70 -5.08 28.37
C ASN A 46 6.33 -6.19 27.37
N ILE A 47 7.23 -6.53 26.45
CA ILE A 47 6.94 -7.45 25.36
C ILE A 47 6.94 -8.91 25.85
N GLU A 48 5.92 -9.67 25.46
CA GLU A 48 5.87 -11.11 25.71
C GLU A 48 7.00 -11.82 24.97
N PRO A 49 7.65 -12.85 25.56
CA PRO A 49 8.79 -13.54 24.95
C PRO A 49 8.47 -14.14 23.57
N PHE A 50 7.21 -14.52 23.34
CA PHE A 50 6.74 -14.98 22.03
C PHE A 50 6.91 -13.89 20.94
N TYR A 51 6.47 -12.65 21.19
CA TYR A 51 6.62 -11.55 20.21
C TYR A 51 8.07 -11.13 20.02
N LEU A 52 8.88 -11.19 21.09
CA LEU A 52 10.32 -10.94 20.99
C LEU A 52 10.99 -11.93 20.04
N SER A 53 10.67 -13.23 20.15
CA SER A 53 11.23 -14.26 19.27
C SER A 53 10.85 -14.04 17.81
N ALA A 54 9.58 -13.69 17.54
CA ALA A 54 9.11 -13.38 16.20
C ALA A 54 9.83 -12.15 15.61
N LEU A 55 10.04 -11.12 16.42
CA LEU A 55 10.70 -9.88 16.01
C LEU A 55 12.19 -10.10 15.67
N ILE A 56 12.88 -10.97 16.40
CA ILE A 56 14.25 -11.40 16.07
C ILE A 56 14.26 -12.13 14.72
N ILE A 57 13.37 -13.10 14.51
CA ILE A 57 13.27 -13.85 13.25
C ILE A 57 12.99 -12.91 12.08
N CYS A 58 12.04 -11.98 12.23
CA CYS A 58 11.74 -10.97 11.21
C CYS A 58 12.94 -10.07 10.91
N SER A 59 13.73 -9.69 11.91
CA SER A 59 14.92 -8.87 11.72
C SER A 59 15.98 -9.60 10.87
N PHE A 60 16.21 -10.88 11.12
CA PHE A 60 17.10 -11.70 10.29
C PHE A 60 16.56 -11.88 8.86
N ALA A 61 15.26 -12.10 8.71
CA ALA A 61 14.64 -12.22 7.39
C ALA A 61 14.79 -10.93 6.56
N VAL A 62 14.58 -9.77 7.18
CA VAL A 62 14.75 -8.46 6.52
C VAL A 62 16.22 -8.21 6.16
N ALA A 63 17.16 -8.57 7.04
CA ALA A 63 18.58 -8.48 6.70
C ALA A 63 18.93 -9.34 5.47
N ALA A 64 18.39 -10.56 5.40
CA ALA A 64 18.57 -11.44 4.24
C ALA A 64 17.97 -10.86 2.95
N THR A 65 16.77 -10.27 3.00
CA THR A 65 16.16 -9.65 1.81
C THR A 65 16.92 -8.42 1.33
N VAL A 66 17.52 -7.64 2.23
CA VAL A 66 18.40 -6.51 1.87
C VAL A 66 19.66 -7.02 1.15
N VAL A 67 20.31 -8.07 1.66
CA VAL A 67 21.48 -8.67 1.00
C VAL A 67 21.10 -9.21 -0.39
N LEU A 68 19.98 -9.91 -0.50
CA LEU A 68 19.48 -10.40 -1.79
C LEU A 68 19.17 -9.25 -2.76
N ALA A 69 18.67 -8.11 -2.28
CA ALA A 69 18.41 -6.94 -3.12
C ALA A 69 19.70 -6.34 -3.69
N LEU A 70 20.77 -6.26 -2.88
CA LEU A 70 22.08 -5.81 -3.36
C LEU A 70 22.64 -6.73 -4.44
N ILE A 71 22.50 -8.06 -4.26
CA ILE A 71 22.92 -9.03 -5.28
C ILE A 71 22.12 -8.84 -6.58
N HIS A 72 20.80 -8.69 -6.49
CA HIS A 72 19.96 -8.42 -7.66
C HIS A 72 20.35 -7.12 -8.36
N PHE A 73 20.66 -6.06 -7.62
CA PHE A 73 21.12 -4.80 -8.20
C PHE A 73 22.38 -4.95 -9.04
N CYS A 74 23.38 -5.63 -8.51
CA CYS A 74 24.62 -5.91 -9.26
C CYS A 74 24.32 -6.71 -10.53
N HIS A 75 23.46 -7.73 -10.44
CA HIS A 75 23.13 -8.58 -11.59
C HIS A 75 22.38 -7.82 -12.68
N ILE A 76 21.38 -7.01 -12.29
CA ILE A 76 20.59 -6.18 -13.22
C ILE A 76 21.49 -5.13 -13.89
N HIS A 77 22.42 -4.52 -13.14
CA HIS A 77 23.32 -3.51 -13.69
C HIS A 77 24.26 -4.06 -14.77
N LEU A 78 24.71 -5.30 -14.60
CA LEU A 78 25.66 -5.94 -15.51
C LEU A 78 24.97 -6.63 -16.71
N LEU A 79 23.73 -7.12 -16.55
CA LEU A 79 23.05 -7.94 -17.56
C LEU A 79 22.12 -7.15 -18.48
N VAL A 80 21.50 -6.06 -18.00
CA VAL A 80 20.46 -5.33 -18.74
C VAL A 80 21.03 -4.01 -19.28
N PRO A 81 21.20 -3.86 -20.62
CA PRO A 81 21.77 -2.66 -21.21
C PRO A 81 20.75 -1.52 -21.44
N ASP A 82 19.45 -1.81 -21.46
CA ASP A 82 18.40 -0.80 -21.65
C ASP A 82 18.07 -0.11 -20.32
N GLU A 83 18.31 1.19 -20.24
CA GLU A 83 18.12 2.01 -19.03
C GLU A 83 16.65 2.04 -18.55
N ASN A 84 15.67 1.96 -19.44
CA ASN A 84 14.25 2.00 -19.05
C ASN A 84 13.84 0.70 -18.35
N VAL A 85 14.18 -0.43 -18.98
CA VAL A 85 13.95 -1.77 -18.45
C VAL A 85 14.72 -1.97 -17.15
N GLN A 86 15.96 -1.47 -17.08
CA GLN A 86 16.81 -1.53 -15.91
C GLN A 86 16.19 -0.79 -14.71
N SER A 87 15.69 0.43 -14.94
CA SER A 87 15.02 1.23 -13.90
C SER A 87 13.79 0.51 -13.34
N ASP A 88 12.93 -0.04 -14.20
CA ASP A 88 11.74 -0.75 -13.77
C ASP A 88 12.07 -2.04 -13.00
N LEU A 89 13.13 -2.74 -13.40
CA LEU A 89 13.60 -3.95 -12.72
C LEU A 89 14.22 -3.65 -11.35
N TYR A 90 14.87 -2.49 -11.18
CA TYR A 90 15.33 -2.00 -9.88
C TYR A 90 14.20 -1.74 -8.89
N TYR A 91 13.10 -1.13 -9.35
CA TYR A 91 11.89 -0.99 -8.52
C TYR A 91 11.36 -2.35 -8.06
N LEU A 92 11.39 -3.36 -8.93
CA LEU A 92 10.97 -4.72 -8.61
C LEU A 92 11.89 -5.41 -7.60
N ALA A 93 13.20 -5.27 -7.76
CA ALA A 93 14.19 -5.84 -6.83
C ALA A 93 14.03 -5.29 -5.40
N LEU A 94 13.56 -4.05 -5.28
CA LEU A 94 13.35 -3.37 -4.00
C LEU A 94 12.02 -3.69 -3.30
N VAL A 95 11.12 -4.44 -3.94
CA VAL A 95 9.81 -4.80 -3.35
C VAL A 95 9.97 -5.48 -2.00
N PHE A 96 10.75 -6.56 -1.94
CA PHE A 96 10.95 -7.31 -0.70
C PHE A 96 11.67 -6.56 0.42
N PRO A 97 12.82 -5.89 0.19
CA PRO A 97 13.50 -5.17 1.27
C PRO A 97 12.67 -4.00 1.78
N ILE A 98 11.97 -3.24 0.92
CA ILE A 98 11.16 -2.10 1.36
C ILE A 98 9.96 -2.56 2.19
N ILE A 99 9.20 -3.55 1.71
CA ILE A 99 8.06 -4.10 2.46
C ILE A 99 8.54 -4.71 3.78
N GLY A 100 9.65 -5.45 3.75
CA GLY A 100 10.26 -6.05 4.92
C GLY A 100 10.65 -5.01 5.97
N CYS A 101 11.41 -3.99 5.57
CA CYS A 101 11.83 -2.89 6.44
C CYS A 101 10.63 -2.12 7.01
N CYS A 102 9.66 -1.73 6.18
CA CYS A 102 8.47 -1.02 6.64
C CYS A 102 7.62 -1.88 7.59
N SER A 103 7.48 -3.19 7.32
CA SER A 103 6.76 -4.10 8.21
C SER A 103 7.47 -4.29 9.55
N LEU A 104 8.80 -4.38 9.53
CA LEU A 104 9.62 -4.47 10.74
C LEU A 104 9.53 -3.18 11.55
N LEU A 105 9.61 -2.02 10.91
CA LEU A 105 9.41 -0.71 11.55
C LEU A 105 8.01 -0.58 12.16
N ALA A 106 6.98 -1.11 11.49
CA ALA A 106 5.61 -1.13 12.03
C ALA A 106 5.50 -1.95 13.32
N MET A 107 6.31 -3.00 13.48
CA MET A 107 6.36 -3.82 14.70
C MET A 107 7.13 -3.12 15.83
N TYR A 108 8.22 -2.42 15.52
CA TYR A 108 8.97 -1.64 16.52
C TYR A 108 8.23 -0.37 16.97
N LEU A 109 7.46 0.24 16.08
CA LEU A 109 6.76 1.51 16.29
C LEU A 109 5.25 1.31 16.07
N PRO A 110 4.52 0.68 17.02
CA PRO A 110 3.10 0.36 16.86
C PRO A 110 2.24 1.61 16.64
N ARG A 111 2.64 2.77 17.18
CA ARG A 111 2.01 4.07 16.94
C ARG A 111 2.05 4.54 15.49
N SER A 112 3.08 4.15 14.75
CA SER A 112 3.25 4.50 13.33
C SER A 112 2.87 3.35 12.39
N SER A 113 2.36 2.25 12.93
CA SER A 113 2.06 1.04 12.16
C SER A 113 1.10 1.30 10.99
N LYS A 114 0.03 2.07 11.20
CA LYS A 114 -0.93 2.45 10.14
C LYS A 114 -0.24 3.16 8.98
N LEU A 115 0.65 4.11 9.28
CA LEU A 115 1.45 4.83 8.28
C LEU A 115 2.42 3.89 7.55
N MET A 116 3.13 3.03 8.27
CA MET A 116 4.06 2.07 7.66
C MET A 116 3.33 1.08 6.74
N TYR A 117 2.13 0.63 7.12
CA TYR A 117 1.29 -0.20 6.25
C TYR A 117 0.82 0.54 5.00
N ALA A 118 0.46 1.83 5.12
CA ALA A 118 0.15 2.67 3.97
C ALA A 118 1.31 2.75 2.98
N VAL A 119 2.54 2.93 3.48
CA VAL A 119 3.77 2.92 2.67
C VAL A 119 3.98 1.57 2.00
N CYS A 120 3.90 0.45 2.74
CA CYS A 120 3.99 -0.90 2.18
C CYS A 120 3.00 -1.10 1.04
N SER A 121 1.74 -0.74 1.26
CA SER A 121 0.70 -0.94 0.25
C SER A 121 0.90 -0.08 -0.97
N THR A 122 1.28 1.19 -0.79
CA THR A 122 1.54 2.09 -1.91
C THR A 122 2.72 1.58 -2.74
N TYR A 123 3.78 1.09 -2.09
CA TYR A 123 4.93 0.54 -2.78
C TYR A 123 4.58 -0.69 -3.61
N ILE A 124 3.79 -1.63 -3.07
CA ILE A 124 3.32 -2.79 -3.84
C ILE A 124 2.48 -2.36 -5.05
N MET A 125 1.60 -1.37 -4.91
CA MET A 125 0.81 -0.85 -6.03
C MET A 125 1.67 -0.25 -7.14
N LEU A 126 2.67 0.55 -6.74
CA LEU A 126 3.64 1.11 -7.69
C LEU A 126 4.46 0.01 -8.36
N SER A 127 4.81 -1.06 -7.64
CA SER A 127 5.53 -2.19 -8.21
C SER A 127 4.70 -2.93 -9.26
N LEU A 128 3.39 -3.13 -9.06
CA LEU A 128 2.51 -3.70 -10.09
C LEU A 128 2.43 -2.82 -11.35
N LEU A 129 2.37 -1.50 -11.18
CA LEU A 129 2.42 -0.56 -12.30
C LEU A 129 3.75 -0.68 -13.07
N LYS A 130 4.85 -0.90 -12.35
CA LYS A 130 6.18 -1.15 -12.94
C LYS A 130 6.24 -2.49 -13.67
N VAL A 131 5.59 -3.54 -13.16
CA VAL A 131 5.42 -4.80 -13.92
C VAL A 131 4.70 -4.55 -15.24
N VAL A 132 3.57 -3.81 -15.23
CA VAL A 132 2.82 -3.51 -16.46
C VAL A 132 3.66 -2.66 -17.45
N THR A 133 4.43 -1.70 -16.95
CA THR A 133 5.32 -0.87 -17.77
C THR A 133 6.42 -1.70 -18.41
N LEU A 134 7.08 -2.54 -17.61
CA LEU A 134 8.11 -3.47 -18.06
C LEU A 134 7.58 -4.44 -19.13
N MET A 135 6.38 -4.97 -18.93
CA MET A 135 5.70 -5.80 -19.92
C MET A 135 5.54 -5.07 -21.26
N ARG A 136 5.07 -3.82 -21.24
CA ARG A 136 4.88 -3.02 -22.46
C ARG A 136 6.21 -2.75 -23.17
N ASP A 137 7.25 -2.46 -22.41
CA ASP A 137 8.56 -2.12 -22.96
C ASP A 137 9.20 -3.36 -23.62
N ILE A 138 9.02 -4.56 -23.05
CA ILE A 138 9.42 -5.84 -23.67
C ILE A 138 8.59 -6.17 -24.92
N LEU A 139 7.29 -5.85 -24.92
CA LEU A 139 6.40 -6.16 -26.04
C LEU A 139 6.59 -5.24 -27.26
N GLY A 140 7.21 -4.07 -27.09
CA GLY A 140 7.62 -3.19 -28.19
C GLY A 140 6.56 -2.18 -28.65
N SER A 141 5.79 -1.60 -27.72
CA SER A 141 4.68 -0.63 -27.90
C SER A 141 3.28 -1.23 -28.03
N ARG A 142 2.25 -0.45 -27.66
CA ARG A 142 0.82 -0.82 -27.70
C ARG A 142 0.36 -1.22 -29.11
N ALA A 143 0.88 -0.54 -30.12
CA ALA A 143 0.59 -0.83 -31.52
C ALA A 143 1.19 -2.16 -31.98
N ALA A 144 2.40 -2.49 -31.52
CA ALA A 144 3.02 -3.78 -31.79
C ALA A 144 2.29 -4.92 -31.07
N LEU A 145 1.86 -4.68 -29.83
CA LEU A 145 1.06 -5.64 -29.07
C LEU A 145 -0.31 -5.90 -29.71
N SER A 146 -1.03 -4.85 -30.13
CA SER A 146 -2.32 -4.99 -30.81
C SER A 146 -2.17 -5.73 -32.14
N ARG A 147 -1.15 -5.42 -32.96
CA ARG A 147 -0.88 -6.15 -34.21
C ARG A 147 -0.54 -7.61 -33.97
N TYR A 148 0.32 -7.91 -32.98
CA TYR A 148 0.66 -9.27 -32.61
C TYR A 148 -0.56 -10.08 -32.18
N LEU A 149 -1.42 -9.50 -31.34
CA LEU A 149 -2.64 -10.15 -30.85
C LEU A 149 -3.67 -10.36 -31.97
N LEU A 150 -3.75 -9.44 -32.94
CA LEU A 150 -4.60 -9.58 -34.12
C LEU A 150 -4.07 -10.67 -35.07
N ASP A 151 -2.75 -10.75 -35.27
CA ASP A 151 -2.10 -11.77 -36.11
C ASP A 151 -2.22 -13.18 -35.49
N CYS A 152 -2.12 -13.30 -34.16
CA CYS A 152 -2.34 -14.57 -33.46
C CYS A 152 -3.83 -14.92 -33.27
N GLY A 153 -4.76 -14.02 -33.64
CA GLY A 153 -6.20 -14.22 -33.46
C GLY A 153 -6.65 -14.29 -31.98
N GLU A 154 -5.82 -13.79 -31.06
CA GLU A 154 -6.14 -13.78 -29.64
C GLU A 154 -7.13 -12.65 -29.30
N MET A 155 -8.20 -13.02 -28.59
CA MET A 155 -9.20 -12.09 -28.07
C MET A 155 -8.95 -11.85 -26.58
N ILE A 156 -9.26 -10.63 -26.10
CA ILE A 156 -9.21 -10.33 -24.67
C ILE A 156 -10.30 -11.15 -23.98
N ARG A 157 -9.89 -12.21 -23.30
CA ARG A 157 -10.79 -13.00 -22.45
C ARG A 157 -10.86 -12.32 -21.09
N LEU A 158 -12.01 -11.73 -20.80
CA LEU A 158 -12.32 -11.12 -19.50
C LEU A 158 -12.67 -12.17 -18.42
N ASP A 159 -12.32 -13.44 -18.64
CA ASP A 159 -12.64 -14.59 -17.78
C ASP A 159 -11.63 -14.75 -16.61
N SER A 160 -10.91 -13.69 -16.21
CA SER A 160 -9.86 -13.77 -15.19
C SER A 160 -10.40 -13.66 -13.75
N ILE A 161 -9.70 -14.29 -12.81
CA ILE A 161 -10.09 -14.53 -11.40
C ILE A 161 -9.94 -13.22 -10.60
N PRO A 162 -11.00 -12.38 -10.54
CA PRO A 162 -11.83 -12.26 -9.34
C PRO A 162 -13.34 -12.39 -9.63
N PHE A 163 -13.72 -12.48 -10.90
CA PHE A 163 -15.11 -12.58 -11.37
C PHE A 163 -15.38 -13.92 -12.09
N CYS A 164 -14.74 -15.00 -11.64
CA CYS A 164 -14.85 -16.34 -12.22
C CYS A 164 -16.30 -16.83 -12.43
N CYS A 165 -17.27 -16.26 -11.71
CA CYS A 165 -18.68 -16.64 -11.78
C CYS A 165 -19.54 -15.75 -12.70
N MET A 166 -19.02 -14.62 -13.21
CA MET A 166 -19.73 -13.75 -14.14
C MET A 166 -19.25 -14.02 -15.57
N LYS A 167 -20.16 -14.34 -16.49
CA LYS A 167 -19.85 -14.50 -17.93
C LYS A 167 -19.55 -13.14 -18.54
N LEU A 168 -18.31 -12.67 -18.44
CA LEU A 168 -17.89 -11.41 -19.03
C LEU A 168 -17.64 -11.55 -20.55
N PRO A 169 -18.00 -10.54 -21.37
CA PRO A 169 -17.91 -10.62 -22.81
C PRO A 169 -16.46 -10.59 -23.31
N LYS A 170 -16.17 -11.31 -24.41
CA LYS A 170 -14.89 -11.23 -25.12
C LYS A 170 -14.82 -9.89 -25.87
N ILE A 171 -13.74 -9.14 -25.67
CA ILE A 171 -13.55 -7.83 -26.30
C ILE A 171 -12.45 -7.94 -27.37
N SER A 172 -12.60 -7.19 -28.47
CA SER A 172 -11.60 -7.10 -29.54
C SER A 172 -10.30 -6.47 -29.03
N THR A 173 -9.16 -7.01 -29.47
CA THR A 173 -7.78 -6.59 -29.15
C THR A 173 -7.37 -5.30 -29.88
N THR A 174 -8.18 -4.26 -29.73
CA THR A 174 -7.91 -2.91 -30.24
C THR A 174 -7.00 -2.16 -29.25
N GLU A 175 -6.11 -1.29 -29.75
CA GLU A 175 -5.22 -0.45 -28.93
C GLU A 175 -5.96 0.32 -27.82
N GLU A 176 -7.17 0.81 -28.10
CA GLU A 176 -7.99 1.54 -27.12
C GLU A 176 -8.42 0.66 -25.95
N ASN A 177 -8.76 -0.61 -26.20
CA ASN A 177 -9.19 -1.54 -25.16
C ASN A 177 -8.02 -1.96 -24.29
N ILE A 178 -6.85 -2.20 -24.89
CA ILE A 178 -5.59 -2.43 -24.15
C ILE A 178 -5.29 -1.23 -23.26
N ARG A 179 -5.44 0.00 -23.79
CA ARG A 179 -5.26 1.23 -23.02
C ARG A 179 -6.20 1.31 -21.83
N ARG A 180 -7.48 0.92 -21.98
CA ARG A 180 -8.45 0.92 -20.87
C ARG A 180 -8.07 -0.07 -19.77
N VAL A 181 -7.59 -1.25 -20.13
CA VAL A 181 -7.12 -2.25 -19.14
C VAL A 181 -5.89 -1.73 -18.39
N GLU A 182 -4.95 -1.06 -19.07
CA GLU A 182 -3.83 -0.39 -18.40
C GLU A 182 -4.30 0.71 -17.44
N TRP A 183 -5.25 1.56 -17.86
CA TRP A 183 -5.83 2.61 -17.02
C TRP A 183 -6.45 2.06 -15.74
N LEU A 184 -7.03 0.86 -15.82
CA LEU A 184 -7.64 0.16 -14.69
C LEU A 184 -6.61 -0.28 -13.63
N VAL A 185 -5.36 -0.49 -14.03
CA VAL A 185 -4.22 -0.69 -13.11
C VAL A 185 -3.68 0.64 -12.59
N VAL A 186 -3.52 1.64 -13.47
CA VAL A 186 -2.97 2.97 -13.15
C VAL A 186 -3.83 3.75 -12.13
N GLN A 187 -5.15 3.57 -12.16
CA GLN A 187 -6.04 4.26 -11.22
C GLN A 187 -5.79 3.86 -9.76
N SER A 188 -5.32 2.64 -9.48
CA SER A 188 -5.27 2.12 -8.13
C SER A 188 -4.25 2.83 -7.22
N PRO A 189 -3.00 3.08 -7.68
CA PRO A 189 -2.08 3.95 -6.94
C PRO A 189 -2.65 5.35 -6.63
N ILE A 190 -3.39 5.94 -7.57
CA ILE A 190 -3.98 7.29 -7.39
C ILE A 190 -5.06 7.24 -6.31
N ILE A 191 -6.00 6.30 -6.43
CA ILE A 191 -7.05 6.08 -5.44
C ILE A 191 -6.44 5.78 -4.07
N ARG A 192 -5.37 4.97 -4.01
CA ARG A 192 -4.68 4.64 -2.76
C ARG A 192 -4.15 5.89 -2.05
N ILE A 193 -3.40 6.73 -2.76
CA ILE A 193 -2.83 7.95 -2.17
C ILE A 193 -3.94 8.89 -1.65
N LEU A 194 -5.02 9.05 -2.43
CA LEU A 194 -6.16 9.87 -2.03
C LEU A 194 -6.84 9.31 -0.78
N LEU A 195 -7.09 8.01 -0.74
CA LEU A 195 -7.73 7.36 0.42
C LEU A 195 -6.87 7.47 1.68
N GLU A 196 -5.55 7.32 1.59
CA GLU A 196 -4.64 7.49 2.74
C GLU A 196 -4.67 8.93 3.28
N VAL A 197 -4.68 9.93 2.39
CA VAL A 197 -4.83 11.34 2.80
C VAL A 197 -6.17 11.58 3.49
N ILE A 198 -7.26 11.07 2.91
CA ILE A 198 -8.60 11.16 3.51
C ILE A 198 -8.62 10.44 4.87
N MET A 199 -7.93 9.31 5.01
CA MET A 199 -7.83 8.58 6.28
C MET A 199 -7.13 9.41 7.35
N VAL A 200 -6.02 10.08 7.01
CA VAL A 200 -5.33 10.99 7.94
C VAL A 200 -6.24 12.14 8.35
N ILE A 201 -6.95 12.76 7.41
CA ILE A 201 -7.91 13.84 7.71
C ILE A 201 -9.03 13.32 8.60
N ALA A 202 -9.61 12.16 8.29
CA ALA A 202 -10.67 11.54 9.07
C ALA A 202 -10.21 11.20 10.49
N PHE A 203 -8.96 10.80 10.66
CA PHE A 203 -8.36 10.56 11.97
C PHE A 203 -8.22 11.85 12.78
N LEU A 204 -7.78 12.95 12.16
CA LEU A 204 -7.62 14.25 12.81
C LEU A 204 -8.97 14.88 13.19
N GLU A 205 -9.96 14.78 12.31
CA GLU A 205 -11.32 15.29 12.51
C GLU A 205 -12.26 14.31 13.24
N GLN A 206 -11.75 13.13 13.61
CA GLN A 206 -12.50 12.05 14.27
C GLN A 206 -13.78 11.59 13.51
N PHE A 207 -13.77 11.70 12.17
CA PHE A 207 -14.86 11.22 11.33
C PHE A 207 -14.90 9.69 11.25
N ARG A 208 -16.11 9.12 11.32
CA ARG A 208 -16.35 7.67 11.22
C ARG A 208 -16.59 7.21 9.78
N ILE A 209 -15.66 7.52 8.87
CA ILE A 209 -15.75 7.15 7.43
C ILE A 209 -14.86 5.96 7.05
N THR A 210 -14.22 5.31 8.02
CA THR A 210 -13.22 4.24 7.81
C THR A 210 -13.78 3.04 7.02
N VAL A 211 -15.04 2.67 7.23
CA VAL A 211 -15.68 1.54 6.52
C VAL A 211 -15.86 1.87 5.04
N ALA A 212 -16.28 3.09 4.72
CA ALA A 212 -16.47 3.51 3.33
C ALA A 212 -15.12 3.56 2.58
N ILE A 213 -14.06 4.04 3.24
CA ILE A 213 -12.70 4.03 2.71
C ILE A 213 -12.24 2.60 2.42
N ASP A 214 -12.40 1.67 3.37
CA ASP A 214 -12.00 0.27 3.21
C ASP A 214 -12.73 -0.41 2.04
N ILE A 215 -14.02 -0.10 1.81
CA ILE A 215 -14.78 -0.62 0.65
C ILE A 215 -14.21 -0.11 -0.66
N VAL A 216 -13.99 1.20 -0.79
CA VAL A 216 -13.46 1.81 -2.02
C VAL A 216 -12.05 1.30 -2.30
N GLU A 217 -11.24 1.12 -1.25
CA GLU A 217 -9.91 0.53 -1.33
C GLU A 217 -9.96 -0.89 -1.89
N VAL A 218 -10.77 -1.78 -1.31
CA VAL A 218 -10.92 -3.16 -1.79
C VAL A 218 -11.40 -3.22 -3.24
N LEU A 219 -12.39 -2.41 -3.62
CA LEU A 219 -12.89 -2.36 -5.00
C LEU A 219 -11.81 -1.90 -5.99
N SER A 220 -11.03 -0.89 -5.61
CA SER A 220 -9.91 -0.40 -6.43
C SER A 220 -8.82 -1.47 -6.61
N MET A 221 -8.49 -2.20 -5.54
CA MET A 221 -7.49 -3.28 -5.59
C MET A 221 -7.96 -4.46 -6.45
N LEU A 222 -9.24 -4.84 -6.34
CA LEU A 222 -9.84 -5.90 -7.16
C LEU A 222 -9.80 -5.53 -8.65
N ALA A 223 -10.12 -4.27 -8.98
CA ALA A 223 -9.97 -3.78 -10.34
C ALA A 223 -8.49 -3.91 -10.78
N ALA A 224 -7.53 -3.33 -10.06
CA ALA A 224 -6.13 -3.41 -10.45
C ALA A 224 -5.60 -4.84 -10.64
N THR A 225 -5.97 -5.76 -9.74
CA THR A 225 -5.59 -7.18 -9.83
C THR A 225 -6.16 -7.82 -11.10
N TYR A 226 -7.42 -7.52 -11.42
CA TYR A 226 -8.06 -7.98 -12.65
C TYR A 226 -7.34 -7.44 -13.89
N GLY A 227 -7.07 -6.14 -13.96
CA GLY A 227 -6.34 -5.53 -15.07
C GLY A 227 -4.95 -6.12 -15.27
N CYS A 228 -4.23 -6.38 -14.18
CA CYS A 228 -2.92 -7.03 -14.18
C CYS A 228 -2.98 -8.45 -14.75
N HIS A 229 -3.96 -9.26 -14.34
CA HIS A 229 -4.13 -10.62 -14.85
C HIS A 229 -4.50 -10.64 -16.34
N THR A 230 -5.44 -9.81 -16.75
CA THR A 230 -5.81 -9.71 -18.18
C THR A 230 -4.62 -9.29 -19.03
N LEU A 231 -3.79 -8.35 -18.57
CA LEU A 231 -2.58 -7.93 -19.28
C LEU A 231 -1.53 -9.06 -19.36
N MET A 232 -1.33 -9.82 -18.28
CA MET A 232 -0.41 -10.95 -18.29
C MET A 232 -0.87 -12.05 -19.26
N ASP A 233 -2.17 -12.36 -19.27
CA ASP A 233 -2.72 -13.39 -20.16
C ASP A 233 -2.49 -13.03 -21.65
N LEU A 234 -2.60 -11.75 -22.01
CA LEU A 234 -2.32 -11.24 -23.37
C LEU A 234 -0.83 -11.29 -23.75
N GLY A 235 0.07 -11.23 -22.78
CA GLY A 235 1.51 -11.22 -23.02
C GLY A 235 2.17 -12.59 -22.96
N LYS A 236 1.44 -13.63 -22.53
CA LYS A 236 2.00 -14.88 -22.00
C LYS A 236 3.01 -15.54 -22.95
N GLU A 237 2.69 -15.65 -24.23
CA GLU A 237 3.53 -16.36 -25.21
C GLU A 237 4.90 -15.68 -25.41
N LYS A 238 4.92 -14.35 -25.48
CA LYS A 238 6.15 -13.57 -25.68
C LYS A 238 6.91 -13.33 -24.37
N LEU A 239 6.21 -13.31 -23.24
CA LEU A 239 6.76 -13.10 -21.90
C LEU A 239 7.37 -14.37 -21.27
N ASP A 240 6.96 -15.56 -21.70
CA ASP A 240 7.43 -16.83 -21.11
C ASP A 240 8.94 -17.03 -21.31
N SER A 241 9.46 -16.55 -22.45
CA SER A 241 10.89 -16.57 -22.77
C SER A 241 11.76 -15.83 -21.73
N TYR A 242 11.21 -14.82 -21.06
CA TYR A 242 11.91 -14.00 -20.07
C TYR A 242 11.64 -14.42 -18.62
N ARG A 243 10.93 -15.54 -18.39
CA ARG A 243 10.42 -15.94 -17.06
C ARG A 243 9.65 -14.84 -16.35
N PHE A 244 9.11 -13.89 -17.11
CA PHE A 244 8.41 -12.73 -16.58
C PHE A 244 7.15 -13.13 -15.79
N SER A 245 6.54 -14.26 -16.17
CA SER A 245 5.47 -14.91 -15.42
C SER A 245 5.81 -15.09 -13.93
N LEU A 246 7.03 -15.54 -13.60
CA LEU A 246 7.43 -15.75 -12.21
C LEU A 246 7.48 -14.44 -11.43
N ILE A 247 8.05 -13.40 -12.03
CA ILE A 247 8.18 -12.07 -11.43
C ILE A 247 6.79 -11.50 -11.10
N PHE A 248 5.87 -11.56 -12.06
CA PHE A 248 4.51 -11.11 -11.87
C PHE A 248 3.78 -11.89 -10.78
N HIS A 249 3.85 -13.23 -10.79
CA HIS A 249 3.16 -14.05 -9.79
C HIS A 249 3.63 -13.73 -8.38
N ILE A 250 4.93 -13.48 -8.19
CA ILE A 250 5.50 -13.08 -6.91
C ILE A 250 4.92 -11.73 -6.45
N VAL A 251 5.00 -10.69 -7.28
CA VAL A 251 4.53 -9.34 -6.93
C VAL A 251 3.02 -9.33 -6.71
N ASN A 252 2.27 -10.01 -7.57
CA ASN A 252 0.82 -10.12 -7.48
C ASN A 252 0.38 -10.92 -6.24
N THR A 253 1.11 -11.98 -5.87
CA THR A 253 0.83 -12.74 -4.63
C THR A 253 1.08 -11.88 -3.40
N ALA A 254 2.18 -11.10 -3.36
CA ALA A 254 2.45 -10.16 -2.28
C ALA A 254 1.34 -9.09 -2.15
N HIS A 255 0.85 -8.58 -3.30
CA HIS A 255 -0.31 -7.70 -3.35
C HIS A 255 -1.57 -8.35 -2.79
N ILE A 256 -1.93 -9.55 -3.25
CA ILE A 256 -3.13 -10.28 -2.80
C ILE A 256 -3.08 -10.52 -1.29
N ILE A 257 -1.91 -10.90 -0.74
CA ILE A 257 -1.73 -11.09 0.71
C ILE A 257 -2.03 -9.79 1.46
N LEU A 258 -1.54 -8.65 0.97
CA LEU A 258 -1.78 -7.36 1.63
C LEU A 258 -3.25 -6.91 1.52
N THR A 259 -3.86 -7.11 0.35
CA THR A 259 -5.29 -6.87 0.12
C THR A 259 -6.14 -7.73 1.06
N CYS A 260 -5.76 -8.99 1.26
CA CYS A 260 -6.45 -9.89 2.20
C CYS A 260 -6.44 -9.32 3.63
N ARG A 261 -5.34 -8.71 4.07
CA ARG A 261 -5.29 -8.06 5.40
C ARG A 261 -6.29 -6.90 5.53
N ILE A 262 -6.46 -6.11 4.48
CA ILE A 262 -7.45 -5.00 4.44
C ILE A 262 -8.88 -5.56 4.44
N PHE A 263 -9.13 -6.61 3.66
CA PHE A 263 -10.42 -7.29 3.62
C PHE A 263 -10.80 -7.90 4.99
N LEU A 264 -9.84 -8.51 5.70
CA LEU A 264 -10.05 -9.01 7.06
C LEU A 264 -10.38 -7.87 8.05
N ARG A 265 -9.74 -6.70 7.91
CA ARG A 265 -10.07 -5.51 8.71
C ARG A 265 -11.50 -5.05 8.44
N PHE A 266 -11.92 -5.03 7.18
CA PHE A 266 -13.31 -4.71 6.81
C PHE A 266 -14.30 -5.70 7.45
N ILE A 267 -14.07 -7.00 7.37
CA ILE A 267 -14.95 -8.01 7.99
C ILE A 267 -14.99 -7.84 9.52
N SER A 268 -13.84 -7.57 10.16
CA SER A 268 -13.78 -7.25 11.59
C SER A 268 -14.62 -6.03 11.94
N SER A 269 -14.60 -4.98 11.10
CA SER A 269 -15.44 -3.79 11.29
C SER A 269 -16.94 -4.07 11.16
N LEU A 270 -17.36 -5.14 10.48
CA LEU A 270 -18.77 -5.57 10.40
C LEU A 270 -19.22 -6.34 11.65
N GLY A 271 -18.33 -6.58 12.62
CA GLY A 271 -18.65 -7.30 13.87
C GLY A 271 -18.80 -8.81 13.70
N LEU A 272 -18.42 -9.37 12.54
CA LEU A 272 -18.49 -10.81 12.25
C LEU A 272 -17.44 -11.65 13.00
N PHE A 273 -16.37 -11.01 13.49
CA PHE A 273 -15.38 -11.63 14.36
C PHE A 273 -15.25 -10.87 15.68
N THR A 274 -15.39 -11.59 16.79
CA THR A 274 -15.02 -11.10 18.11
C THR A 274 -13.53 -10.83 18.10
N ASN A 275 -13.12 -9.57 18.26
CA ASN A 275 -11.72 -9.18 18.36
C ASN A 275 -11.04 -10.02 19.44
N GLY A 276 -10.15 -10.94 19.05
CA GLY A 276 -9.27 -11.60 20.00
C GLY A 276 -8.43 -10.56 20.76
N PRO A 277 -7.81 -10.92 21.89
CA PRO A 277 -6.97 -10.01 22.68
C PRO A 277 -5.87 -9.30 21.84
N LEU A 278 -5.52 -9.84 20.67
CA LEU A 278 -4.58 -9.33 19.67
C LEU A 278 -5.05 -8.07 18.91
N LEU A 279 -6.35 -7.77 18.83
CA LEU A 279 -6.90 -6.62 18.09
C LEU A 279 -7.33 -5.46 19.01
N ARG A 280 -7.31 -5.66 20.33
CA ARG A 280 -7.73 -4.67 21.33
C ARG A 280 -6.73 -3.52 21.52
N SER A 281 -5.48 -3.70 21.10
CA SER A 281 -4.41 -2.69 21.24
C SER A 281 -4.31 -1.71 20.06
N LEU A 282 -5.16 -1.87 19.04
CA LEU A 282 -5.14 -1.08 17.79
C LEU A 282 -6.44 -0.29 17.53
N SER A 283 -7.42 -0.37 18.42
CA SER A 283 -8.64 0.46 18.42
C SER A 283 -8.47 1.71 19.25
#